data_AF-A0A7M3PBM0-F1
#
_entry.id   AF-A0A7M3PBM0-F1
#
_cell.length_a   1.000
_cell.length_b   1.000
_cell.length_c   1.000
_cell.angle_alpha   90.00
_cell.angle_beta   90.00
_cell.angle_gamma   90.00
#
_symmetry.space_group_name_H-M   'P 1'
#
loop_
_entity.id
_entity.type
_entity.pdbx_description
1 polymer ?
#
loop_
_entity_poly.entity_id
_entity_poly.type
_entity_poly.pdbx_seq_one_letter_code
_entity_poly.pdbx_strand_id
1 'polypeptide(L)'
;MGALILIAITVGGAIIIASMAQNRSNRAFDARQNNQLEDAVADARRWIERLGSQVLNLAGTDSASTQALADASERYNAASSQISTARTPAQARMARESALEGLHYINAAREIMGLPAGPTLPPLEGQKAAGSVTETRTIEHEGHSVTASPYATPETPNYYPGGRVAGRPVPAGWYSEPWWKSALRTGVWTAGSMLLFSTLFHGMAGVAYGADEFASGMGTGADDFGGTEDFGSDDFGGDDFGGDDLGGGDFGGGAADAGDAGDGGGFFDGLFGGDGGNDGGGFFDGGFDGFDI
;
A
#
# COMPACT_ATOMS: atom_id res chain seq x y z
N MET A 1 35.79 19.47 55.62
CA MET A 1 34.68 18.48 55.62
C MET A 1 33.34 19.10 55.24
N GLY A 2 32.85 20.17 55.89
CA GLY A 2 31.53 20.76 55.58
C GLY A 2 31.33 21.23 54.13
N ALA A 3 32.34 21.86 53.52
CA ALA A 3 32.25 22.35 52.13
C ALA A 3 32.11 21.23 51.09
N LEU A 4 32.76 20.08 51.30
CA LEU A 4 32.68 18.94 50.38
C LEU A 4 31.30 18.26 50.42
N ILE A 5 30.68 18.20 51.59
CA ILE A 5 29.33 17.65 51.76
C ILE A 5 28.28 18.55 51.07
N LEU A 6 28.42 19.87 51.18
CA LEU A 6 27.55 20.82 50.49
C LEU A 6 27.66 20.70 48.96
N ILE A 7 28.88 20.55 48.44
CA ILE A 7 29.10 20.35 46.99
C ILE A 7 28.46 19.03 46.55
N ALA A 8 28.66 17.94 47.29
CA ALA A 8 28.08 16.63 46.97
C ALA A 8 26.54 16.66 46.93
N ILE A 9 25.89 17.35 47.87
CA ILE A 9 24.42 17.48 47.90
C ILE A 9 23.92 18.30 46.72
N THR A 10 24.61 19.39 46.37
CA THR A 10 24.19 20.27 45.28
C THR A 10 24.33 19.56 43.92
N VAL A 11 25.44 18.85 43.73
CA VAL A 11 25.69 18.08 42.50
C VAL A 11 24.73 16.88 42.40
N GLY A 12 24.51 16.14 43.50
CA GLY A 12 23.55 15.04 43.53
C GLY A 12 22.11 15.49 43.26
N GLY A 13 21.69 16.62 43.84
CA GLY A 13 20.39 17.23 43.58
C GLY A 13 20.22 17.67 42.13
N ALA A 14 21.26 18.27 41.53
CA ALA A 14 21.25 18.67 40.12
C ALA A 14 21.11 17.46 39.17
N ILE A 15 21.81 16.36 39.44
CA ILE A 15 21.72 15.11 38.65
C ILE A 15 20.32 14.48 38.75
N ILE A 16 19.71 14.49 39.95
CA ILE A 16 18.35 13.97 40.15
C ILE A 16 17.31 14.82 39.41
N ILE A 17 17.43 16.16 39.45
CA ILE A 17 16.54 17.06 38.71
C ILE A 17 16.71 16.91 37.19
N ALA A 18 17.95 16.82 36.70
CA ALA A 18 18.25 16.62 35.29
C ALA A 18 17.68 15.28 34.76
N SER A 19 17.84 14.19 35.53
CA SER A 19 17.30 12.87 35.15
C SER A 19 15.76 12.82 35.19
N MET A 20 15.11 13.52 36.13
CA MET A 20 13.64 13.65 36.14
C MET A 20 13.11 14.50 34.98
N ALA A 21 13.83 15.55 34.58
CA ALA A 21 13.48 16.37 33.43
C ALA A 21 13.60 15.57 32.12
N GLN A 22 14.69 14.80 31.95
CA GLN A 22 14.88 13.89 30.80
C GLN A 22 13.83 12.76 30.75
N ASN A 23 13.49 12.16 31.89
CA ASN A 23 12.44 11.13 31.92
C ASN A 23 11.05 11.69 31.61
N ARG A 24 10.76 12.95 31.96
CA ARG A 24 9.50 13.61 31.56
C ARG A 24 9.48 13.95 30.08
N SER A 25 10.58 14.42 29.50
CA SER A 25 10.64 14.72 28.07
C SER A 25 10.48 13.45 27.22
N ASN A 26 11.11 12.35 27.62
CA ASN A 26 11.01 11.08 26.89
C ASN A 26 9.59 10.52 26.96
N ARG A 27 8.96 10.49 28.14
CA ARG A 27 7.57 10.05 28.28
C ARG A 27 6.57 10.93 27.51
N ALA A 28 6.81 12.24 27.46
CA ALA A 28 5.95 13.15 26.71
C ALA A 28 6.10 12.95 25.19
N PHE A 29 7.30 12.60 24.72
CA PHE A 29 7.56 12.26 23.32
C PHE A 29 6.90 10.92 22.93
N ASP A 30 7.10 9.89 23.75
CA ASP A 30 6.49 8.57 23.54
C ASP A 30 4.95 8.65 23.53
N ALA A 31 4.37 9.40 24.47
CA ALA A 31 2.92 9.63 24.53
C ALA A 31 2.39 10.34 23.26
N ARG A 32 3.13 11.31 22.71
CA ARG A 32 2.75 11.99 21.47
C ARG A 32 2.80 11.04 20.27
N GLN A 33 3.84 10.22 20.16
CA GLN A 33 3.95 9.25 19.08
C GLN A 33 2.85 8.20 19.13
N ASN A 34 2.54 7.69 20.32
CA ASN A 34 1.47 6.72 20.52
C ASN A 34 0.12 7.32 20.12
N ASN A 35 -0.20 8.54 20.56
CA ASN A 35 -1.44 9.22 20.16
C ASN A 35 -1.52 9.42 18.64
N GLN A 36 -0.42 9.83 17.99
CA GLN A 36 -0.38 10.01 16.54
C GLN A 36 -0.59 8.68 15.78
N LEU A 37 -0.05 7.58 16.30
CA LEU A 37 -0.26 6.26 15.74
C LEU A 37 -1.73 5.82 15.89
N GLU A 38 -2.29 5.97 17.09
CA GLU A 38 -3.69 5.64 17.37
C GLU A 38 -4.65 6.43 16.47
N ASP A 39 -4.43 7.74 16.33
CA ASP A 39 -5.22 8.61 15.44
C ASP A 39 -5.11 8.17 13.98
N ALA A 40 -3.89 7.88 13.50
CA ALA A 40 -3.67 7.44 12.12
C ALA A 40 -4.31 6.05 11.85
N VAL A 41 -4.24 5.14 12.83
CA VAL A 41 -4.88 3.82 12.73
C VAL A 41 -6.40 3.96 12.72
N ALA A 42 -6.97 4.83 13.56
CA ALA A 42 -8.40 5.07 13.60
C ALA A 42 -8.91 5.66 12.27
N ASP A 43 -8.20 6.64 11.69
CA ASP A 43 -8.55 7.20 10.38
C ASP A 43 -8.48 6.13 9.28
N ALA A 44 -7.39 5.35 9.23
CA ALA A 44 -7.25 4.26 8.26
C ALA A 44 -8.39 3.23 8.36
N ARG A 45 -8.71 2.77 9.58
CA ARG A 45 -9.80 1.81 9.82
C ARG A 45 -11.14 2.34 9.34
N ARG A 46 -11.46 3.61 9.59
CA ARG A 46 -12.70 4.24 9.11
C ARG A 46 -12.84 4.14 7.59
N TRP A 47 -11.77 4.38 6.84
CA TRP A 47 -11.80 4.27 5.38
C TRP A 47 -11.86 2.82 4.90
N ILE A 48 -11.14 1.91 5.56
CA ILE A 48 -11.16 0.47 5.26
C ILE A 48 -12.54 -0.13 5.49
N GLU A 49 -13.20 0.19 6.60
CA GLU A 49 -14.55 -0.26 6.91
C GLU A 49 -15.57 0.25 5.88
N ARG A 50 -15.43 1.53 5.49
CA ARG A 50 -16.25 2.11 4.43
C ARG A 50 -16.04 1.39 3.09
N LEU A 51 -14.79 1.10 2.72
CA LEU A 51 -14.48 0.34 1.51
C LEU A 51 -15.05 -1.07 1.58
N GLY A 52 -14.83 -1.79 2.68
CA GLY A 52 -15.34 -3.14 2.89
C GLY A 52 -16.87 -3.20 2.79
N SER A 53 -17.57 -2.20 3.34
CA SER A 53 -19.02 -2.07 3.18
C SER A 53 -19.44 -1.93 1.71
N GLN A 54 -18.71 -1.15 0.89
CA GLN A 54 -19.04 -1.02 -0.53
C GLN A 54 -18.74 -2.32 -1.30
N VAL A 55 -17.59 -2.94 -1.05
CA VAL A 55 -17.18 -4.20 -1.70
C VAL A 55 -18.17 -5.32 -1.45
N LEU A 56 -18.71 -5.43 -0.23
CA LEU A 56 -19.66 -6.49 0.13
C LEU A 56 -21.09 -6.26 -0.41
N ASN A 57 -21.48 -5.02 -0.68
CA ASN A 57 -22.86 -4.66 -1.01
C ASN A 57 -23.08 -4.29 -2.48
N LEU A 58 -22.01 -4.14 -3.26
CA LEU A 58 -22.09 -3.73 -4.66
C LEU A 58 -21.66 -4.88 -5.57
N ALA A 59 -22.51 -5.20 -6.56
CA ALA A 59 -22.23 -6.21 -7.58
C ALA A 59 -22.21 -5.54 -8.96
N GLY A 60 -21.25 -5.93 -9.80
CA GLY A 60 -21.09 -5.40 -11.15
C GLY A 60 -22.20 -5.91 -12.08
N THR A 61 -22.63 -5.06 -13.00
CA THR A 61 -23.66 -5.41 -14.01
C THR A 61 -23.08 -5.72 -15.39
N ASP A 62 -21.79 -5.44 -15.58
CA ASP A 62 -21.03 -5.64 -16.82
C ASP A 62 -19.56 -5.99 -16.49
N SER A 63 -18.76 -6.26 -17.52
CA SER A 63 -17.36 -6.65 -17.34
C SER A 63 -16.50 -5.54 -16.73
N ALA A 64 -16.71 -4.28 -17.11
CA ALA A 64 -15.91 -3.15 -16.66
C ALA A 64 -16.20 -2.84 -15.17
N SER A 65 -17.47 -2.81 -14.78
CA SER A 65 -17.89 -2.64 -13.39
C SER A 65 -17.46 -3.82 -12.52
N THR A 66 -17.55 -5.05 -13.02
CA THR A 66 -17.05 -6.25 -12.32
C THR A 66 -15.54 -6.17 -12.09
N GLN A 67 -14.77 -5.75 -13.10
CA GLN A 67 -13.32 -5.57 -12.96
C GLN A 67 -13.00 -4.46 -11.95
N ALA A 68 -13.67 -3.31 -12.00
CA ALA A 68 -13.45 -2.23 -11.06
C ALA A 68 -13.75 -2.66 -9.61
N LEU A 69 -14.80 -3.46 -9.39
CA LEU A 69 -15.10 -4.04 -8.07
C LEU A 69 -14.06 -5.09 -7.63
N ALA A 70 -13.51 -5.86 -8.56
CA ALA A 70 -12.40 -6.77 -8.28
C ALA A 70 -11.15 -5.98 -7.85
N ASP A 71 -10.78 -4.95 -8.61
CA ASP A 71 -9.66 -4.06 -8.28
C ASP A 71 -9.89 -3.38 -6.89
N ALA A 72 -11.12 -2.96 -6.59
CA ALA A 72 -11.48 -2.43 -5.27
C ALA A 72 -11.32 -3.47 -4.14
N SER A 73 -11.68 -4.73 -4.40
CA SER A 73 -11.55 -5.83 -3.45
C SER A 73 -10.09 -6.18 -3.17
N GLU A 74 -9.23 -6.13 -4.20
CA GLU A 74 -7.78 -6.27 -4.04
C GLU A 74 -7.22 -5.18 -3.13
N ARG A 75 -7.62 -3.93 -3.35
CA ARG A 75 -7.22 -2.80 -2.49
C ARG A 75 -7.72 -2.94 -1.05
N TYR A 76 -8.94 -3.45 -0.86
CA TYR A 76 -9.48 -3.75 0.47
C TYR A 76 -8.63 -4.79 1.21
N ASN A 77 -8.26 -5.88 0.53
CA ASN A 77 -7.40 -6.93 1.11
C ASN A 77 -6.02 -6.39 1.45
N ALA A 78 -5.42 -5.59 0.57
CA ALA A 78 -4.13 -4.94 0.81
C ALA A 78 -4.19 -3.99 2.01
N ALA A 79 -5.18 -3.10 2.06
CA ALA A 79 -5.36 -2.15 3.15
C ALA A 79 -5.60 -2.87 4.50
N SER A 80 -6.42 -3.93 4.49
CA SER A 80 -6.71 -4.76 5.68
C SER A 80 -5.45 -5.45 6.21
N SER A 81 -4.61 -5.99 5.31
CA SER A 81 -3.33 -6.59 5.68
C SER A 81 -2.35 -5.55 6.24
N GLN A 82 -2.18 -4.41 5.55
CA GLN A 82 -1.29 -3.33 5.95
C GLN A 82 -1.65 -2.76 7.32
N ILE A 83 -2.93 -2.47 7.58
CA ILE A 83 -3.35 -1.90 8.87
C ILE A 83 -3.20 -2.89 10.03
N SER A 84 -3.30 -4.19 9.76
CA SER A 84 -3.16 -5.23 10.79
C SER A 84 -1.74 -5.34 11.35
N THR A 85 -0.74 -4.92 10.56
CA THR A 85 0.68 -4.99 10.91
C THR A 85 1.33 -3.62 11.12
N ALA A 86 0.56 -2.53 10.99
CA ALA A 86 1.07 -1.16 11.13
C ALA A 86 1.56 -0.87 12.55
N ARG A 87 2.80 -0.39 12.65
CA ARG A 87 3.49 0.01 13.89
C ARG A 87 3.90 1.48 13.89
N THR A 88 3.72 2.19 12.78
CA THR A 88 4.06 3.60 12.65
C THR A 88 2.91 4.39 12.01
N PRO A 89 2.78 5.71 12.30
CA PRO A 89 1.77 6.54 11.66
C PRO A 89 1.87 6.51 10.12
N ALA A 90 3.07 6.43 9.57
CA ALA A 90 3.29 6.32 8.13
C ALA A 90 2.69 5.02 7.55
N GLN A 91 2.90 3.88 8.20
CA GLN A 91 2.30 2.60 7.78
C GLN A 91 0.77 2.62 7.84
N ALA A 92 0.19 3.25 8.86
CA ALA A 92 -1.26 3.44 8.93
C ALA A 92 -1.78 4.34 7.80
N ARG A 93 -1.05 5.40 7.44
CA ARG A 93 -1.40 6.25 6.30
C ARG A 93 -1.30 5.52 4.95
N MET A 94 -0.36 4.60 4.77
CA MET A 94 -0.31 3.74 3.56
C MET A 94 -1.55 2.86 3.45
N ALA A 95 -2.00 2.27 4.56
CA ALA A 95 -3.23 1.47 4.58
C ALA A 95 -4.47 2.32 4.25
N ARG A 96 -4.53 3.55 4.79
CA ARG A 96 -5.55 4.54 4.42
C ARG A 96 -5.51 4.84 2.92
N GLU A 97 -4.34 5.04 2.35
CA GLU A 97 -4.17 5.35 0.92
C GLU A 97 -4.68 4.19 0.05
N SER A 98 -4.32 2.94 0.38
CA SER A 98 -4.86 1.75 -0.28
C SER A 98 -6.40 1.68 -0.19
N ALA A 99 -6.99 2.04 0.96
CA ALA A 99 -8.44 2.09 1.10
C ALA A 99 -9.10 3.18 0.23
N LEU A 100 -8.47 4.36 0.14
CA LEU A 100 -8.94 5.45 -0.73
C LEU A 100 -8.88 5.05 -2.20
N GLU A 101 -7.81 4.40 -2.64
CA GLU A 101 -7.68 3.87 -4.00
C GLU A 101 -8.82 2.89 -4.32
N GLY A 102 -9.12 1.96 -3.39
CA GLY A 102 -10.26 1.07 -3.51
C GLY A 102 -11.59 1.82 -3.64
N LEU A 103 -11.79 2.88 -2.87
CA LEU A 103 -13.01 3.70 -2.96
C LEU A 103 -13.11 4.47 -4.29
N HIS A 104 -11.98 4.86 -4.89
CA HIS A 104 -11.99 5.40 -6.24
C HIS A 104 -12.44 4.36 -7.28
N TYR A 105 -12.01 3.10 -7.15
CA TYR A 105 -12.53 2.02 -7.98
C TYR A 105 -14.02 1.74 -7.75
N ILE A 106 -14.52 1.83 -6.51
CA ILE A 106 -15.96 1.77 -6.23
C ILE A 106 -16.70 2.89 -6.96
N ASN A 107 -16.21 4.13 -6.88
CA ASN A 107 -16.84 5.26 -7.58
C ASN A 107 -16.85 5.05 -9.09
N ALA A 108 -15.75 4.53 -9.66
CA ALA A 108 -15.67 4.19 -11.07
C ALA A 108 -16.68 3.10 -11.48
N ALA A 109 -16.81 2.03 -10.67
CA ALA A 109 -17.82 0.99 -10.90
C ALA A 109 -19.24 1.57 -10.88
N ARG A 110 -19.55 2.44 -9.92
CA ARG A 110 -20.85 3.14 -9.83
C ARG A 110 -21.11 4.00 -11.06
N GLU A 111 -20.11 4.71 -11.55
CA GLU A 111 -20.20 5.55 -12.74
C GLU A 111 -20.54 4.73 -13.99
N ILE A 112 -19.83 3.62 -14.26
CA ILE A 112 -20.13 2.73 -15.38
C ILE A 112 -21.56 2.20 -15.30
N MET A 113 -21.99 1.81 -14.10
CA MET A 113 -23.33 1.26 -13.86
C MET A 113 -24.45 2.33 -13.89
N GLY A 114 -24.11 3.61 -14.10
CA GLY A 114 -25.08 4.72 -14.06
C GLY A 114 -25.69 4.93 -12.67
N LEU A 115 -25.03 4.46 -11.62
CA LEU A 115 -25.47 4.66 -10.24
C LEU A 115 -25.09 6.08 -9.77
N PRO A 116 -25.80 6.63 -8.75
CA PRO A 116 -25.41 7.89 -8.15
C PRO A 116 -23.95 7.86 -7.69
N ALA A 117 -23.21 8.91 -8.04
CA ALA A 117 -21.81 9.07 -7.65
C ALA A 117 -21.66 8.90 -6.13
N GLY A 118 -20.60 8.22 -5.72
CA GLY A 118 -20.27 8.12 -4.30
C GLY A 118 -19.86 9.48 -3.73
N PRO A 119 -19.72 9.58 -2.40
CA PRO A 119 -19.25 10.80 -1.76
C PRO A 119 -17.87 11.19 -2.29
N THR A 120 -17.62 12.49 -2.43
CA THR A 120 -16.31 13.01 -2.82
C THR A 120 -15.23 12.46 -1.89
N LEU A 121 -14.19 11.89 -2.49
CA LEU A 121 -13.06 11.31 -1.79
C LEU A 121 -11.92 12.34 -1.72
N PRO A 122 -11.11 12.30 -0.65
CA PRO A 122 -9.83 12.98 -0.64
C PRO A 122 -9.00 12.57 -1.87
N PRO A 123 -8.30 13.50 -2.54
CA PRO A 123 -7.41 13.14 -3.63
C PRO A 123 -6.24 12.30 -3.09
N LEU A 124 -5.87 11.27 -3.85
CA LEU A 124 -4.72 10.42 -3.53
C LEU A 124 -3.42 11.22 -3.60
N GLU A 125 -2.44 10.88 -2.78
CA GLU A 125 -1.11 11.50 -2.82
C GLU A 125 -0.46 11.30 -4.19
N GLY A 126 -0.54 10.08 -4.73
CA GLY A 126 -0.08 9.78 -6.08
C GLY A 126 -0.85 10.54 -7.17
N GLN A 127 -2.14 10.76 -6.96
CA GLN A 127 -3.00 11.51 -7.90
C GLN A 127 -2.66 13.01 -7.91
N LYS A 128 -2.27 13.60 -6.77
CA LYS A 128 -1.85 15.01 -6.73
C LYS A 128 -0.66 15.29 -7.65
N ALA A 129 0.28 14.34 -7.72
CA ALA A 129 1.44 14.44 -8.60
C ALA A 129 1.12 14.06 -10.05
N ALA A 130 0.26 13.06 -10.26
CA ALA A 130 -0.04 12.53 -11.58
C ALA A 130 -1.17 13.25 -12.33
N GLY A 131 -1.94 14.10 -11.64
CA GLY A 131 -3.05 14.81 -12.24
C GLY A 131 -4.18 13.89 -12.72
N SER A 132 -4.98 14.40 -13.64
CA SER A 132 -6.18 13.72 -14.15
C SER A 132 -6.48 14.09 -15.59
N VAL A 133 -7.07 13.16 -16.34
CA VAL A 133 -7.65 13.42 -17.66
C VAL A 133 -8.78 14.43 -17.51
N THR A 134 -8.71 15.55 -18.23
CA THR A 134 -9.74 16.61 -18.19
C THR A 134 -10.64 16.66 -19.42
N GLU A 135 -10.23 16.00 -20.50
CA GLU A 135 -10.96 15.99 -21.77
C GLU A 135 -10.78 14.64 -22.47
N THR A 136 -11.78 14.23 -23.24
CA THR A 136 -11.67 13.01 -24.04
C THR A 136 -10.72 13.26 -25.21
N ARG A 137 -9.74 12.37 -25.38
CA ARG A 137 -8.79 12.43 -26.49
C ARG A 137 -8.52 11.04 -27.04
N THR A 138 -8.55 10.95 -28.37
CA THR A 138 -8.17 9.76 -29.12
C THR A 138 -6.96 10.06 -29.99
N ILE A 139 -6.00 9.15 -30.00
CA ILE A 139 -4.79 9.21 -30.84
C ILE A 139 -4.60 7.89 -31.58
N GLU A 140 -3.79 7.89 -32.62
CA GLU A 140 -3.27 6.67 -33.25
C GLU A 140 -1.88 6.34 -32.67
N HIS A 141 -1.74 5.13 -32.12
CA HIS A 141 -0.48 4.63 -31.55
C HIS A 141 -0.23 3.21 -32.04
N GLU A 142 0.96 2.94 -32.59
CA GLU A 142 1.37 1.59 -33.05
C GLU A 142 0.35 0.87 -33.97
N GLY A 143 -0.45 1.64 -34.73
CA GLY A 143 -1.43 1.12 -35.69
C GLY A 143 -2.82 0.83 -35.10
N HIS A 144 -3.10 1.29 -33.87
CA HIS A 144 -4.43 1.24 -33.27
C HIS A 144 -4.79 2.55 -32.55
N SER A 145 -6.10 2.81 -32.41
CA SER A 145 -6.60 3.98 -31.71
C SER A 145 -6.56 3.80 -30.20
N VAL A 146 -5.98 4.76 -29.47
CA VAL A 146 -5.95 4.80 -28.00
C VAL A 146 -6.73 6.02 -27.53
N THR A 147 -7.66 5.81 -26.60
CA THR A 147 -8.53 6.87 -26.07
C THR A 147 -8.37 7.02 -24.56
N ALA A 148 -8.30 8.26 -24.10
CA ALA A 148 -8.46 8.64 -22.69
C ALA A 148 -9.70 9.51 -22.53
N SER A 149 -10.42 9.37 -21.40
CA SER A 149 -11.61 10.17 -21.09
C SER A 149 -11.69 10.52 -19.60
N PRO A 150 -12.25 11.68 -19.24
CA PRO A 150 -12.60 12.00 -17.85
C PRO A 150 -13.78 11.18 -17.32
N TYR A 151 -14.61 10.58 -18.21
CA TYR A 151 -15.83 9.87 -17.83
C TYR A 151 -15.85 8.44 -18.38
N ALA A 152 -16.64 7.57 -17.77
CA ALA A 152 -16.84 6.22 -18.26
C ALA A 152 -17.56 6.24 -19.63
N THR A 153 -16.97 5.58 -20.63
CA THR A 153 -17.62 5.34 -21.93
C THR A 153 -17.40 3.89 -22.36
N PRO A 154 -18.20 3.38 -23.33
CA PRO A 154 -17.95 2.06 -23.91
C PRO A 154 -16.57 1.92 -24.56
N GLU A 155 -15.97 3.01 -25.05
CA GLU A 155 -14.63 3.00 -25.65
C GLU A 155 -13.51 3.02 -24.61
N THR A 156 -13.77 3.49 -23.39
CA THR A 156 -12.77 3.60 -22.32
C THR A 156 -13.19 2.83 -21.06
N PRO A 157 -13.20 1.47 -21.08
CA PRO A 157 -13.70 0.67 -19.97
C PRO A 157 -12.70 0.52 -18.81
N ASN A 158 -11.44 0.96 -18.97
CA ASN A 158 -10.39 0.75 -17.99
C ASN A 158 -10.19 2.00 -17.14
N TYR A 159 -10.60 1.95 -15.87
CA TYR A 159 -10.35 3.04 -14.93
C TYR A 159 -8.97 2.91 -14.27
N TYR A 160 -8.32 4.05 -14.08
CA TYR A 160 -7.17 4.18 -13.19
C TYR A 160 -7.39 5.36 -12.23
N PRO A 161 -7.20 5.17 -10.91
CA PRO A 161 -7.44 6.22 -9.91
C PRO A 161 -6.40 7.36 -9.93
N GLY A 162 -5.32 7.22 -10.70
CA GLY A 162 -4.19 8.14 -10.69
C GLY A 162 -3.15 7.74 -9.65
N GLY A 163 -1.87 7.95 -9.95
CA GLY A 163 -0.81 7.51 -9.05
C GLY A 163 0.51 7.24 -9.76
N ARG A 164 1.42 6.56 -9.08
CA ARG A 164 2.73 6.19 -9.63
C ARG A 164 2.78 4.71 -9.97
N VAL A 165 3.27 4.38 -11.16
CA VAL A 165 3.53 3.01 -11.62
C VAL A 165 4.99 2.91 -12.04
N ALA A 166 5.75 2.04 -11.38
CA ALA A 166 7.19 1.87 -11.60
C ALA A 166 7.95 3.21 -11.64
N GLY A 167 7.70 4.07 -10.66
CA GLY A 167 8.36 5.37 -10.52
C GLY A 167 7.86 6.46 -11.47
N ARG A 168 6.82 6.21 -12.29
CA ARG A 168 6.27 7.21 -13.22
C ARG A 168 4.82 7.58 -12.91
N PRO A 169 4.47 8.87 -12.95
CA PRO A 169 3.10 9.30 -12.75
C PRO A 169 2.19 8.89 -13.92
N VAL A 170 1.04 8.31 -13.60
CA VAL A 170 -0.03 7.93 -14.53
C VAL A 170 -1.29 8.70 -14.12
N PRO A 171 -1.88 9.54 -15.00
CA PRO A 171 -3.02 10.38 -14.63
C PRO A 171 -4.27 9.57 -14.28
N ALA A 172 -5.08 10.09 -13.37
CA ALA A 172 -6.41 9.53 -13.11
C ALA A 172 -7.31 9.66 -14.34
N GLY A 173 -8.08 8.63 -14.67
CA GLY A 173 -9.03 8.68 -15.77
C GLY A 173 -9.44 7.33 -16.31
N TRP A 174 -10.21 7.39 -17.39
CA TRP A 174 -10.70 6.24 -18.13
C TRP A 174 -9.91 6.04 -19.41
N TYR A 175 -9.58 4.79 -19.75
CA TYR A 175 -8.72 4.46 -20.87
C TYR A 175 -9.29 3.29 -21.70
N SER A 176 -9.07 3.35 -23.01
CA SER A 176 -9.46 2.28 -23.94
C SER A 176 -8.67 1.00 -23.68
N GLU A 177 -7.43 1.14 -23.27
CA GLU A 177 -6.55 0.05 -22.90
C GLU A 177 -5.78 0.37 -21.62
N PRO A 178 -5.47 -0.65 -20.80
CA PRO A 178 -4.78 -0.45 -19.54
C PRO A 178 -3.25 -0.39 -19.74
N TRP A 179 -2.77 0.60 -20.48
CA TRP A 179 -1.37 0.73 -20.92
C TRP A 179 -0.35 0.75 -19.76
N TRP A 180 -0.76 1.15 -18.56
CA TRP A 180 0.08 1.11 -17.35
C TRP A 180 0.23 -0.30 -16.73
N LYS A 181 -0.70 -1.24 -16.99
CA LYS A 181 -0.71 -2.56 -16.32
C LYS A 181 0.53 -3.40 -16.64
N SER A 182 1.16 -3.19 -17.78
CA SER A 182 2.42 -3.88 -18.10
C SER A 182 3.53 -3.45 -17.13
N ALA A 183 3.78 -2.14 -17.03
CA ALA A 183 4.78 -1.57 -16.13
C ALA A 183 4.48 -1.85 -14.65
N LEU A 184 3.20 -1.93 -14.26
CA LEU A 184 2.80 -2.31 -12.91
C LEU A 184 3.27 -3.73 -12.54
N ARG A 185 3.27 -4.66 -13.51
CA ARG A 185 3.68 -6.05 -13.30
C ARG A 185 5.18 -6.25 -13.45
N THR A 186 5.79 -5.59 -14.42
CA THR A 186 7.21 -5.83 -14.78
C THR A 186 8.17 -4.86 -14.11
N GLY A 187 7.67 -3.72 -13.62
CA GLY A 187 8.51 -2.61 -13.18
C GLY A 187 9.20 -1.84 -14.32
N VAL A 188 8.91 -2.16 -15.59
CA VAL A 188 9.63 -1.63 -16.75
C VAL A 188 8.68 -0.92 -17.72
N TRP A 189 9.08 0.27 -18.15
CA TRP A 189 8.39 1.06 -19.17
C TRP A 189 9.05 0.91 -20.54
N THR A 190 8.25 0.79 -21.60
CA THR A 190 8.73 0.71 -22.99
C THR A 190 8.88 2.11 -23.61
N ALA A 191 9.72 2.24 -24.63
CA ALA A 191 9.80 3.48 -25.41
C ALA A 191 8.45 3.85 -26.06
N GLY A 192 7.68 2.85 -26.51
CA GLY A 192 6.31 3.05 -27.02
C GLY A 192 5.41 3.71 -25.98
N SER A 193 5.47 3.28 -24.71
CA SER A 193 4.69 3.88 -23.62
C SER A 193 5.00 5.36 -23.40
N MET A 194 6.26 5.77 -23.63
CA MET A 194 6.66 7.19 -23.51
C MET A 194 6.09 8.03 -24.65
N LEU A 195 6.11 7.49 -25.87
CA LEU A 195 5.49 8.14 -27.04
C LEU A 195 3.96 8.18 -26.91
N LEU A 196 3.36 7.12 -26.37
CA LEU A 196 1.93 7.10 -26.06
C LEU A 196 1.58 8.20 -25.07
N PHE A 197 2.31 8.29 -23.95
CA PHE A 197 2.10 9.33 -22.96
C PHE A 197 2.23 10.73 -23.57
N SER A 198 3.32 10.98 -24.31
CA SER A 198 3.57 12.31 -24.88
C SER A 198 2.47 12.75 -25.83
N THR A 199 1.99 11.85 -26.69
CA THR A 199 0.95 12.15 -27.69
C THR A 199 -0.44 12.27 -27.05
N LEU A 200 -0.76 11.38 -26.11
CA LEU A 200 -2.07 11.34 -25.45
C LEU A 200 -2.28 12.54 -24.52
N PHE A 201 -1.25 13.01 -23.81
CA PHE A 201 -1.41 14.04 -22.79
C PHE A 201 -0.81 15.41 -23.15
N HIS A 202 -0.25 15.57 -24.35
CA HIS A 202 0.33 16.86 -24.78
C HIS A 202 -0.63 18.03 -24.55
N GLY A 203 -0.21 19.02 -23.76
CA GLY A 203 -0.96 20.26 -23.51
C GLY A 203 -2.27 20.09 -22.70
N MET A 204 -2.51 18.94 -22.08
CA MET A 204 -3.73 18.71 -21.30
C MET A 204 -3.63 19.41 -19.93
N ALA A 205 -4.56 20.32 -19.64
CA ALA A 205 -4.50 21.18 -18.45
C ALA A 205 -4.47 20.41 -17.10
N GLY A 206 -5.08 19.22 -17.05
CA GLY A 206 -5.07 18.38 -15.84
C GLY A 206 -3.82 17.53 -15.64
N VAL A 207 -2.88 17.53 -16.60
CA VAL A 207 -1.63 16.76 -16.55
C VAL A 207 -0.47 17.75 -16.64
N ALA A 208 0.01 18.20 -15.47
CA ALA A 208 0.92 19.33 -15.36
C ALA A 208 2.39 19.01 -15.69
N TYR A 209 2.70 17.79 -16.13
CA TYR A 209 4.05 17.34 -16.47
C TYR A 209 4.11 16.89 -17.92
N GLY A 210 5.24 17.19 -18.57
CA GLY A 210 5.48 16.88 -19.96
C GLY A 210 6.05 15.47 -20.18
N ALA A 211 6.29 15.18 -21.46
CA ALA A 211 6.88 13.93 -21.89
C ALA A 211 8.29 13.72 -21.32
N ASP A 212 9.07 14.81 -21.18
CA ASP A 212 10.45 14.76 -20.70
C ASP A 212 10.50 14.44 -19.19
N GLU A 213 9.60 15.02 -18.39
CA GLU A 213 9.44 14.70 -16.97
C GLU A 213 8.93 13.27 -16.77
N PHE A 214 7.98 12.81 -17.59
CA PHE A 214 7.55 11.41 -17.59
C PHE A 214 8.71 10.48 -17.98
N ALA A 215 9.47 10.80 -19.03
CA ALA A 215 10.57 10.02 -19.60
C ALA A 215 11.74 9.85 -18.64
N SER A 216 12.15 10.94 -17.98
CA SER A 216 13.17 10.98 -16.94
C SER A 216 12.73 10.28 -15.65
N GLY A 217 11.43 10.02 -15.49
CA GLY A 217 10.87 9.54 -14.23
C GLY A 217 11.05 10.57 -13.11
N MET A 218 11.32 11.85 -13.43
CA MET A 218 11.62 12.88 -12.45
C MET A 218 10.48 12.94 -11.42
N GLY A 219 10.87 12.75 -10.16
CA GLY A 219 9.99 12.35 -9.05
C GLY A 219 10.09 10.85 -8.68
N THR A 220 11.09 10.10 -9.15
CA THR A 220 11.53 8.85 -8.49
C THR A 220 11.63 9.16 -7.01
N GLY A 221 10.84 8.49 -6.15
CA GLY A 221 10.54 8.86 -4.76
C GLY A 221 11.71 8.88 -3.77
N ALA A 222 12.91 9.27 -4.20
CA ALA A 222 13.99 9.69 -3.33
C ALA A 222 13.57 10.88 -2.44
N ASP A 223 12.67 11.74 -2.91
CA ASP A 223 12.22 12.91 -2.14
C ASP A 223 11.01 12.61 -1.21
N ASP A 224 10.20 11.58 -1.50
CA ASP A 224 8.94 11.31 -0.78
C ASP A 224 9.08 10.22 0.30
N PHE A 225 10.19 9.48 0.30
CA PHE A 225 10.55 8.52 1.35
C PHE A 225 11.92 8.79 1.98
N GLY A 226 12.44 10.02 1.81
CA GLY A 226 13.80 10.40 2.20
C GLY A 226 13.94 11.83 2.73
N GLY A 227 12.84 12.53 3.03
CA GLY A 227 12.86 13.86 3.65
C GLY A 227 13.33 13.84 5.11
N THR A 228 14.59 13.47 5.33
CA THR A 228 15.36 13.81 6.53
C THR A 228 16.32 14.93 6.17
N GLU A 229 15.77 16.05 5.68
CA GLU A 229 16.51 17.29 5.49
C GLU A 229 16.26 18.23 6.67
N ASP A 230 16.65 17.76 7.86
CA ASP A 230 17.07 18.62 8.99
C ASP A 230 17.90 17.81 10.00
N PHE A 231 18.99 17.19 9.52
CA PHE A 231 20.17 17.01 10.35
C PHE A 231 21.33 17.63 9.57
N GLY A 232 21.72 18.83 9.99
CA GLY A 232 22.78 19.62 9.39
C GLY A 232 24.03 18.78 9.11
N SER A 233 24.35 18.66 7.83
CA SER A 233 25.65 18.28 7.32
C SER A 233 26.62 19.43 7.57
N ASP A 234 27.08 19.65 8.80
CA ASP A 234 28.19 20.58 9.10
C ASP A 234 28.69 20.54 10.57
N ASP A 235 28.74 19.39 11.26
CA ASP A 235 29.56 19.31 12.51
C ASP A 235 29.92 17.91 13.04
N PHE A 236 30.47 17.01 12.22
CA PHE A 236 31.29 15.91 12.77
C PHE A 236 32.53 15.70 11.91
N GLY A 237 33.48 16.61 12.10
CA GLY A 237 34.85 16.43 11.65
C GLY A 237 35.54 15.30 12.40
N GLY A 238 36.22 14.47 11.62
CA GLY A 238 37.59 14.01 11.82
C GLY A 238 38.08 13.68 13.25
N ASP A 239 38.44 12.40 13.37
CA ASP A 239 39.53 11.86 14.19
C ASP A 239 39.27 11.58 15.69
N ASP A 240 39.85 10.45 16.09
CA ASP A 240 39.89 9.81 17.40
C ASP A 240 38.60 9.14 17.88
N PHE A 241 38.55 7.81 17.75
CA PHE A 241 38.65 6.88 18.88
C PHE A 241 38.84 5.45 18.34
N GLY A 242 40.11 5.04 18.24
CA GLY A 242 40.47 3.63 18.20
C GLY A 242 40.37 3.00 19.60
N GLY A 243 40.17 1.68 19.64
CA GLY A 243 40.31 0.89 20.88
C GLY A 243 39.35 -0.28 20.98
N ASP A 244 39.77 -1.39 20.38
CA ASP A 244 39.60 -2.80 20.78
C ASP A 244 38.48 -3.23 21.75
N ASP A 245 37.84 -4.32 21.31
CA ASP A 245 37.30 -5.44 22.10
C ASP A 245 35.95 -5.25 22.83
N LEU A 246 34.90 -5.93 22.33
CA LEU A 246 34.36 -7.15 22.97
C LEU A 246 33.03 -7.61 22.30
N GLY A 247 33.13 -8.70 21.53
CA GLY A 247 32.15 -9.80 21.36
C GLY A 247 30.79 -9.50 20.72
N GLY A 248 30.34 -10.11 19.62
CA GLY A 248 30.66 -11.42 19.03
C GLY A 248 29.33 -12.14 18.75
N GLY A 249 29.04 -12.47 17.47
CA GLY A 249 27.80 -13.17 17.12
C GLY A 249 27.41 -13.19 15.64
N ASP A 250 28.31 -13.71 14.81
CA ASP A 250 28.04 -14.56 13.62
C ASP A 250 27.10 -14.06 12.50
N PHE A 251 27.70 -13.39 11.51
CA PHE A 251 27.25 -13.39 10.12
C PHE A 251 27.98 -14.51 9.38
N GLY A 252 27.25 -15.57 8.98
CA GLY A 252 27.77 -16.67 8.18
C GLY A 252 26.93 -16.93 6.95
N GLY A 253 27.25 -16.27 5.84
CA GLY A 253 26.78 -16.65 4.51
C GLY A 253 27.63 -17.80 3.95
N GLY A 254 27.01 -18.70 3.20
CA GLY A 254 27.68 -19.77 2.48
C GLY A 254 26.81 -20.29 1.34
N ALA A 255 27.28 -20.11 0.12
CA ALA A 255 26.58 -20.39 -1.13
C ALA A 255 26.73 -21.84 -1.61
N ALA A 256 25.78 -22.20 -2.48
CA ALA A 256 25.82 -23.22 -3.55
C ALA A 256 25.79 -24.70 -3.15
N ASP A 257 24.71 -25.39 -3.53
CA ASP A 257 24.81 -26.50 -4.51
C ASP A 257 23.46 -26.73 -5.22
N ALA A 258 23.54 -27.21 -6.46
CA ALA A 258 22.48 -27.37 -7.43
C ALA A 258 21.80 -28.75 -7.39
N GLY A 259 20.56 -28.82 -7.87
CA GLY A 259 19.81 -30.07 -8.14
C GLY A 259 18.30 -29.80 -8.00
N ASP A 260 17.63 -29.37 -9.06
CA ASP A 260 16.92 -30.21 -10.05
C ASP A 260 15.52 -30.68 -9.60
N ALA A 261 14.53 -30.23 -10.41
CA ALA A 261 13.19 -30.72 -10.73
C ALA A 261 12.27 -31.45 -9.73
N GLY A 262 10.99 -31.01 -9.72
CA GLY A 262 9.82 -31.78 -9.27
C GLY A 262 8.81 -30.90 -8.53
N ASP A 263 7.88 -30.23 -9.22
CA ASP A 263 6.52 -30.69 -9.53
C ASP A 263 5.55 -30.72 -8.32
N GLY A 264 4.47 -29.95 -8.46
CA GLY A 264 3.14 -30.26 -7.91
C GLY A 264 2.86 -30.14 -6.41
N GLY A 265 2.05 -29.14 -6.04
CA GLY A 265 0.89 -29.42 -5.17
C GLY A 265 0.77 -28.64 -3.85
N GLY A 266 -0.29 -27.82 -3.78
CA GLY A 266 -1.23 -27.86 -2.66
C GLY A 266 -0.87 -27.13 -1.36
N PHE A 267 -1.03 -25.80 -1.35
CA PHE A 267 -1.00 -24.95 -0.14
C PHE A 267 -2.24 -25.14 0.79
N PHE A 268 -2.97 -26.25 0.66
CA PHE A 268 -4.30 -26.47 1.28
C PHE A 268 -4.36 -27.65 2.26
N ASP A 269 -3.23 -28.14 2.79
CA ASP A 269 -3.23 -29.31 3.68
C ASP A 269 -3.24 -28.97 5.19
N GLY A 270 -3.44 -27.70 5.57
CA GLY A 270 -3.26 -27.27 6.97
C GLY A 270 -4.50 -26.78 7.73
N LEU A 271 -5.65 -26.55 7.08
CA LEU A 271 -6.70 -25.72 7.66
C LEU A 271 -7.87 -26.46 8.34
N PHE A 272 -7.94 -27.79 8.24
CA PHE A 272 -8.98 -28.56 8.93
C PHE A 272 -8.37 -29.67 9.78
N GLY A 273 -7.88 -29.28 10.96
CA GLY A 273 -7.74 -30.21 12.08
C GLY A 273 -9.11 -30.72 12.48
N GLY A 274 -9.42 -31.95 12.11
CA GLY A 274 -10.61 -32.70 12.50
C GLY A 274 -10.20 -34.03 13.11
N ASP A 275 -10.24 -34.05 14.44
CA ASP A 275 -10.42 -35.16 15.38
C ASP A 275 -10.09 -36.59 14.97
N GLY A 276 -9.23 -37.21 15.77
CA GLY A 276 -8.85 -38.61 15.65
C GLY A 276 -9.87 -39.55 16.25
N GLY A 277 -10.02 -40.71 15.60
CA GLY A 277 -10.50 -41.94 16.21
C GLY A 277 -11.96 -42.26 15.92
N ASN A 278 -12.21 -43.20 15.00
CA ASN A 278 -12.95 -44.41 15.35
C ASN A 278 -12.77 -45.47 14.26
N ASP A 279 -12.46 -46.67 14.72
CA ASP A 279 -12.20 -47.86 13.94
C ASP A 279 -13.37 -48.26 13.03
N GLY A 280 -13.01 -48.79 11.86
CA GLY A 280 -13.94 -49.42 10.94
C GLY A 280 -14.39 -50.81 11.40
N GLY A 281 -15.58 -51.18 10.94
CA GLY A 281 -15.99 -52.58 10.77
C GLY A 281 -17.22 -52.97 11.60
N GLY A 282 -18.28 -53.39 10.92
CA GLY A 282 -19.40 -54.03 11.60
C GLY A 282 -20.73 -54.00 10.85
N PHE A 283 -20.82 -54.83 9.81
CA PHE A 283 -22.01 -55.53 9.33
C PHE A 283 -23.29 -55.36 10.17
N PHE A 284 -24.37 -54.87 9.56
CA PHE A 284 -25.73 -55.20 9.96
C PHE A 284 -26.42 -55.92 8.80
N ASP A 285 -26.32 -57.24 8.87
CA ASP A 285 -27.15 -58.23 8.21
C ASP A 285 -28.23 -58.69 9.22
N GLY A 286 -29.44 -58.92 8.72
CA GLY A 286 -30.34 -59.95 9.21
C GLY A 286 -31.13 -59.73 10.51
N GLY A 287 -32.43 -59.46 10.34
CA GLY A 287 -33.48 -60.09 11.16
C GLY A 287 -34.14 -59.20 12.20
N PHE A 288 -35.43 -58.91 12.02
CA PHE A 288 -36.45 -59.46 12.91
C PHE A 288 -37.84 -59.24 12.30
N ASP A 289 -38.58 -60.34 12.26
CA ASP A 289 -39.97 -60.47 11.85
C ASP A 289 -40.93 -59.69 12.75
N GLY A 290 -42.02 -59.21 12.14
CA GLY A 290 -43.36 -59.55 12.62
C GLY A 290 -44.04 -58.69 13.68
N PHE A 291 -45.34 -58.49 13.41
CA PHE A 291 -46.46 -58.22 14.32
C PHE A 291 -46.90 -56.77 14.57
N ASP A 292 -47.91 -56.41 13.79
CA ASP A 292 -49.31 -56.15 14.20
C ASP A 292 -49.66 -54.92 15.05
N ILE A 293 -50.80 -54.34 14.66
CA ILE A 293 -51.63 -53.25 15.21
C ILE A 293 -51.25 -51.82 14.81
#